data_AF-A0A843DAH2-F1
#
_entry.id   AF-A0A843DAH2-F1
#
_cell.length_a   1.000
_cell.length_b   1.000
_cell.length_c   1.000
_cell.angle_alpha   90.00
_cell.angle_beta   90.00
_cell.angle_gamma   90.00
#
_symmetry.space_group_name_H-M   'P 1'
#
loop_
_entity.id
_entity.type
_entity.pdbx_description
1 polymer ?
#
loop_
_entity_poly.entity_id
_entity_poly.type
_entity_poly.pdbx_seq_one_letter_code
_entity_poly.pdbx_strand_id
1 'polypeptide(L)'
;MTLVIDVEAFREKHREFFTGFWTLLISVSLSFIAGIYLGSVNEVLLLIPGLMVLVTPSINMRGAIAGILTSRLSSSMHLGAFEVDFKRNSELGDNLRASLILTVVISAALAIFGKIICILTGTEVIGIAEMIIISVISGTLAGILVTVVGVLVSIICYRKFWDLDMVGAPTVTTLGDIVTLPFLVVTALIVMQLPFIGKAVLGALVLLMIIWAFVSFKRGTRTMMDVLREGLPLLLPLSLLGITAGVLYTSQLESLIAAAAVLILISPFMNGCGSIGGILTSRIGTEMHMGLIDPVLFPQKTVLKHFGENYLYSIIFLPLMGAIAHYAALLLGITTPGLVLMILLSLFAGLLVVTVMNLLGYYTAVITYRRGFDPDNFGVPVVTSSIDLIGATCLLAVMMLLL
;
A
#
# COMPACT_ATOMS: atom_id res chain seq x y z
N MET A 1 29.96 27.76 -21.73
CA MET A 1 29.17 26.57 -22.13
C MET A 1 29.16 25.52 -21.02
N THR A 2 30.32 25.12 -20.49
CA THR A 2 30.45 24.24 -19.30
C THR A 2 29.74 24.77 -18.04
N LEU A 3 29.85 26.06 -17.73
CA LEU A 3 29.16 26.70 -16.60
C LEU A 3 27.63 26.77 -16.74
N VAL A 4 27.09 26.74 -17.96
CA VAL A 4 25.64 26.78 -18.21
C VAL A 4 25.04 25.39 -18.08
N ILE A 5 25.76 24.37 -18.56
CA ILE A 5 25.40 22.95 -18.41
C ILE A 5 25.41 22.55 -16.92
N ASP A 6 26.36 23.06 -16.13
CA ASP A 6 26.43 22.78 -14.68
C ASP A 6 25.26 23.42 -13.91
N VAL A 7 24.83 24.62 -14.31
CA VAL A 7 23.67 25.31 -13.71
C VAL A 7 22.35 24.66 -14.12
N GLU A 8 22.22 24.19 -15.35
CA GLU A 8 21.03 23.46 -15.82
C GLU A 8 20.93 22.08 -15.17
N ALA A 9 22.02 21.32 -15.09
CA ALA A 9 22.07 20.04 -14.39
C ALA A 9 21.81 20.19 -12.87
N PHE A 10 22.35 21.24 -12.25
CA PHE A 10 22.04 21.59 -10.86
C PHE A 10 20.57 21.95 -10.66
N ARG A 11 19.97 22.68 -11.61
CA ARG A 11 18.56 23.10 -11.56
C ARG A 11 17.60 21.93 -11.77
N GLU A 12 17.92 21.00 -12.66
CA GLU A 12 17.14 19.76 -12.85
C GLU A 12 17.22 18.87 -11.61
N LYS A 13 18.43 18.65 -11.07
CA LYS A 13 18.60 17.88 -9.83
C LYS A 13 17.83 18.49 -8.65
N HIS A 14 17.84 19.82 -8.52
CA HIS A 14 17.06 20.52 -7.49
C HIS A 14 15.54 20.37 -7.73
N ARG A 15 15.09 20.47 -8.98
CA ARG A 15 13.67 20.33 -9.33
C ARG A 15 13.15 18.93 -9.02
N GLU A 16 13.92 17.89 -9.34
CA GLU A 16 13.55 16.50 -9.00
C GLU A 16 13.49 16.27 -7.49
N PHE A 17 14.48 16.79 -6.73
CA PHE A 17 14.49 16.69 -5.27
C PHE A 17 13.23 17.33 -4.66
N PHE A 18 12.87 18.54 -5.10
CA PHE A 18 11.70 19.25 -4.60
C PHE A 18 10.38 18.60 -5.04
N THR A 19 10.33 18.07 -6.26
CA THR A 19 9.12 17.36 -6.76
C THR A 19 8.87 16.10 -5.93
N GLY A 20 9.90 15.31 -5.66
CA GLY A 20 9.81 14.16 -4.75
C GLY A 20 9.41 14.57 -3.33
N PHE A 21 10.01 15.64 -2.81
CA PHE A 21 9.68 16.19 -1.48
C PHE A 21 8.21 16.58 -1.35
N TRP A 22 7.67 17.35 -2.30
CA TRP A 22 6.27 17.79 -2.28
C TRP A 22 5.30 16.63 -2.45
N THR A 23 5.62 15.67 -3.33
CA THR A 23 4.83 14.46 -3.53
C THR A 23 4.76 13.64 -2.24
N LEU A 24 5.90 13.47 -1.56
CA LEU A 24 5.97 12.79 -0.27
C LEU A 24 5.13 13.50 0.79
N LEU A 25 5.25 14.83 0.89
CA LEU A 25 4.52 15.62 1.87
C LEU A 25 3.01 15.49 1.71
N ILE A 26 2.51 15.54 0.47
CA ILE A 26 1.09 15.37 0.16
C ILE A 26 0.64 13.94 0.50
N SER A 27 1.38 12.93 0.04
CA SER A 27 1.07 11.51 0.27
C SER A 27 0.97 11.18 1.76
N VAL A 28 1.97 11.60 2.53
CA VAL A 28 2.03 11.40 3.99
C VAL A 28 0.88 12.12 4.69
N SER A 29 0.61 13.36 4.31
CA SER A 29 -0.49 14.15 4.89
C SER A 29 -1.84 13.48 4.69
N LEU A 30 -2.05 12.83 3.53
CA LEU A 30 -3.29 12.12 3.25
C LEU A 30 -3.37 10.79 4.00
N SER A 31 -2.26 10.06 4.16
CA SER A 31 -2.24 8.83 4.98
C SER A 31 -2.46 9.08 6.47
N PHE A 32 -2.21 10.30 6.97
CA PHE A 32 -2.63 10.67 8.32
C PHE A 32 -4.14 10.54 8.53
N ILE A 33 -4.98 10.70 7.50
CA ILE A 33 -6.43 10.51 7.63
C ILE A 33 -6.75 9.05 7.99
N ALA A 34 -6.12 8.10 7.28
CA ALA A 34 -6.27 6.67 7.56
C ALA A 34 -5.68 6.30 8.93
N GLY A 35 -4.51 6.86 9.28
CA GLY A 35 -3.90 6.69 10.60
C GLY A 35 -4.77 7.21 11.74
N ILE A 36 -5.28 8.44 11.62
CA ILE A 36 -6.21 9.04 12.59
C ILE A 36 -7.42 8.15 12.80
N TYR A 37 -8.01 7.66 11.71
CA TYR A 37 -9.14 6.73 11.81
C TYR A 37 -8.73 5.45 12.54
N LEU A 38 -7.56 4.87 12.25
CA LEU A 38 -7.02 3.70 12.94
C LEU A 38 -6.84 3.91 14.45
N GLY A 39 -6.30 5.07 14.84
CA GLY A 39 -6.19 5.45 16.26
C GLY A 39 -7.55 5.61 16.94
N SER A 40 -8.55 6.13 16.23
CA SER A 40 -9.90 6.36 16.77
C SER A 40 -10.73 5.10 16.99
N VAL A 41 -10.42 4.00 16.30
CA VAL A 41 -11.14 2.72 16.38
C VAL A 41 -10.41 1.68 17.24
N ASN A 42 -9.47 2.12 18.08
CA ASN A 42 -8.65 1.27 18.94
C ASN A 42 -9.47 0.30 19.82
N GLU A 43 -10.58 0.76 20.40
CA GLU A 43 -11.48 -0.06 21.20
C GLU A 43 -12.14 -1.19 20.37
N VAL A 44 -12.52 -0.89 19.12
CA VAL A 44 -13.11 -1.88 18.22
C VAL A 44 -12.09 -2.96 17.85
N LEU A 45 -10.81 -2.59 17.68
CA LEU A 45 -9.74 -3.54 17.39
C LEU A 45 -9.51 -4.52 18.56
N LEU A 46 -9.69 -4.10 19.81
CA LEU A 46 -9.64 -5.00 20.98
C LEU A 46 -10.86 -5.92 21.06
N LEU A 47 -12.04 -5.38 20.77
CA LEU A 47 -13.30 -6.11 20.90
C LEU A 47 -13.47 -7.21 19.83
N ILE A 48 -12.79 -7.08 18.68
CA ILE A 48 -12.89 -8.03 17.57
C ILE A 48 -11.53 -8.70 17.32
N PRO A 49 -11.27 -9.87 17.94
CA PRO A 49 -10.01 -10.59 17.79
C PRO A 49 -9.67 -10.90 16.33
N GLY A 50 -8.46 -10.52 15.91
CA GLY A 50 -7.97 -10.75 14.55
C GLY A 50 -8.39 -9.71 13.51
N LEU A 51 -9.13 -8.66 13.88
CA LEU A 51 -9.48 -7.60 12.93
C LEU A 51 -8.23 -6.87 12.42
N MET A 52 -7.26 -6.60 13.32
CA MET A 52 -5.99 -5.95 12.98
C MET A 52 -5.16 -6.76 11.96
N VAL A 53 -5.28 -8.08 11.95
CA VAL A 53 -4.65 -8.96 10.94
C VAL A 53 -5.10 -8.61 9.52
N LEU A 54 -6.36 -8.19 9.36
CA LEU A 54 -6.91 -7.80 8.07
C LEU A 54 -6.62 -6.35 7.70
N VAL A 55 -6.35 -5.45 8.66
CA VAL A 55 -6.16 -4.02 8.42
C VAL A 55 -5.01 -3.76 7.43
N THR A 56 -3.80 -4.17 7.81
CA THR A 56 -2.58 -3.91 7.03
C THR A 56 -2.67 -4.46 5.60
N PRO A 57 -2.95 -5.77 5.38
CA PRO A 57 -3.01 -6.29 4.03
C PRO A 57 -4.21 -5.76 3.26
N SER A 58 -5.34 -5.45 3.91
CA SER A 58 -6.48 -4.88 3.19
C SER A 58 -6.13 -3.52 2.59
N ILE A 59 -5.50 -2.64 3.36
CA ILE A 59 -5.10 -1.30 2.89
C ILE A 59 -4.16 -1.43 1.68
N ASN A 60 -3.08 -2.20 1.82
CA ASN A 60 -2.08 -2.36 0.76
C ASN A 60 -2.68 -2.96 -0.53
N MET A 61 -3.48 -4.03 -0.42
CA MET A 61 -4.06 -4.68 -1.60
C MET A 61 -5.01 -3.77 -2.40
N ARG A 62 -5.59 -2.72 -1.81
CA ARG A 62 -6.47 -1.78 -2.55
C ARG A 62 -5.67 -0.82 -3.39
N GLY A 63 -4.62 -0.25 -2.82
CA GLY A 63 -3.65 0.53 -3.58
C GLY A 63 -3.04 -0.30 -4.72
N ALA A 64 -2.63 -1.54 -4.43
CA ALA A 64 -2.00 -2.40 -5.43
C ALA A 64 -2.93 -2.77 -6.60
N ILE A 65 -4.16 -3.21 -6.33
CA ILE A 65 -5.12 -3.59 -7.40
C ILE A 65 -5.51 -2.37 -8.25
N ALA A 66 -5.74 -1.23 -7.61
CA ALA A 66 -6.08 -0.01 -8.33
C ALA A 66 -4.88 0.58 -9.09
N GLY A 67 -3.67 0.42 -8.56
CA GLY A 67 -2.42 0.78 -9.24
C GLY A 67 -2.20 -0.03 -10.52
N ILE A 68 -2.45 -1.35 -10.49
CA ILE A 68 -2.42 -2.20 -11.69
C ILE A 68 -3.42 -1.69 -12.74
N LEU A 69 -4.64 -1.34 -12.32
CA LEU A 69 -5.64 -0.77 -13.21
C LEU A 69 -5.13 0.53 -13.85
N THR A 70 -4.69 1.50 -13.05
CA THR A 70 -4.28 2.82 -13.55
C THR A 70 -3.05 2.73 -14.46
N SER A 71 -2.07 1.89 -14.13
CA SER A 71 -0.86 1.70 -14.92
C SER A 71 -1.15 1.07 -16.29
N ARG A 72 -2.03 0.06 -16.34
CA ARG A 72 -2.44 -0.54 -17.62
C ARG A 72 -3.28 0.41 -18.46
N LEU A 73 -4.18 1.17 -17.85
CA LEU A 73 -4.93 2.20 -18.57
C LEU A 73 -4.00 3.31 -19.08
N SER A 74 -2.99 3.72 -18.31
CA SER A 74 -1.99 4.71 -18.74
C SER A 74 -1.22 4.21 -19.96
N SER A 75 -0.70 2.99 -19.88
CA SER A 75 0.00 2.33 -20.99
C SER A 75 -0.87 2.25 -22.25
N SER A 76 -2.15 1.89 -22.09
CA SER A 76 -3.12 1.84 -23.20
C SER A 76 -3.37 3.22 -23.83
N MET A 77 -3.38 4.30 -23.03
CA MET A 77 -3.49 5.67 -23.53
C MET A 77 -2.27 6.08 -24.35
N HIS A 78 -1.06 5.78 -23.86
CA HIS A 78 0.19 6.06 -24.58
C HIS A 78 0.31 5.29 -25.90
N LEU A 79 -0.23 4.07 -25.95
CA LEU A 79 -0.28 3.25 -27.15
C LEU A 79 -1.43 3.62 -28.11
N GLY A 80 -2.29 4.58 -27.73
CA GLY A 80 -3.45 4.98 -28.53
C GLY A 80 -4.56 3.92 -28.63
N ALA A 81 -4.52 2.90 -27.77
CA ALA A 81 -5.50 1.82 -27.72
C ALA A 81 -6.65 2.08 -26.73
N PHE A 82 -6.54 3.13 -25.90
CA PHE A 82 -7.55 3.46 -24.91
C PHE A 82 -8.77 4.13 -25.53
N GLU A 83 -9.93 3.52 -25.29
CA GLU A 83 -11.24 4.06 -25.62
C GLU A 83 -12.15 4.06 -24.38
N VAL A 84 -13.02 5.05 -24.28
CA VAL A 84 -14.03 5.12 -23.22
C VAL A 84 -15.21 4.20 -23.58
N ASP A 85 -14.96 2.89 -23.58
CA ASP A 85 -15.96 1.84 -23.75
C ASP A 85 -15.92 0.86 -22.58
N PHE A 86 -17.10 0.52 -22.06
CA PHE A 86 -17.29 -0.41 -20.94
C PHE A 86 -17.73 -1.81 -21.41
N LYS A 87 -17.83 -2.03 -22.72
CA LYS A 87 -18.23 -3.32 -23.31
C LYS A 87 -17.21 -4.43 -23.01
N ARG A 88 -17.54 -5.64 -23.44
CA ARG A 88 -16.59 -6.76 -23.42
C ARG A 88 -15.64 -6.63 -24.60
N ASN A 89 -14.36 -6.96 -24.40
CA ASN A 89 -13.28 -6.76 -25.37
C ASN A 89 -12.87 -5.29 -25.58
N SER A 90 -13.28 -4.38 -24.70
CA SER A 90 -12.71 -3.02 -24.63
C SER A 90 -11.65 -2.97 -23.53
N GLU A 91 -10.58 -2.20 -23.74
CA GLU A 91 -9.51 -2.04 -22.75
C GLU A 91 -10.04 -1.62 -21.38
N LEU A 92 -10.86 -0.57 -21.32
CA LEU A 92 -11.44 -0.10 -20.05
C LEU A 92 -12.35 -1.14 -19.40
N GLY A 93 -13.33 -1.68 -20.15
CA GLY A 93 -14.27 -2.68 -19.63
C GLY A 93 -13.60 -3.96 -19.12
N ASP A 94 -12.57 -4.46 -19.80
CA ASP A 94 -11.89 -5.71 -19.42
C ASP A 94 -10.93 -5.51 -18.24
N ASN A 95 -10.21 -4.40 -18.19
CA ASN A 95 -9.40 -4.03 -17.03
C ASN A 95 -10.28 -3.81 -15.79
N LEU A 96 -11.42 -3.13 -15.94
CA LEU A 96 -12.40 -2.96 -14.86
C LEU A 96 -12.90 -4.30 -14.30
N ARG A 97 -13.30 -5.23 -15.17
CA ARG A 97 -13.73 -6.58 -14.76
C ARG A 97 -12.61 -7.34 -14.06
N ALA A 98 -11.39 -7.27 -14.59
CA ALA A 98 -10.22 -7.91 -13.98
C ALA A 98 -9.96 -7.37 -12.57
N SER A 99 -9.97 -6.04 -12.36
CA SER A 99 -9.76 -5.42 -11.05
C SER A 99 -10.83 -5.82 -10.02
N LEU A 100 -12.09 -5.91 -10.44
CA LEU A 100 -13.17 -6.40 -9.55
C LEU A 100 -12.98 -7.87 -9.16
N ILE A 101 -12.54 -8.71 -10.10
CA ILE A 101 -12.26 -10.13 -9.82
C ILE A 101 -11.05 -10.27 -8.91
N LEU A 102 -9.96 -9.53 -9.18
CA LEU A 102 -8.79 -9.47 -8.29
C LEU A 102 -9.23 -9.05 -6.88
N THR A 103 -10.10 -8.04 -6.76
CA THR A 103 -10.62 -7.58 -5.47
C THR A 103 -11.30 -8.71 -4.71
N VAL A 104 -12.23 -9.42 -5.33
CA VAL A 104 -12.96 -10.52 -4.66
C VAL A 104 -12.02 -11.67 -4.31
N VAL A 105 -11.16 -12.09 -5.25
CA VAL A 105 -10.26 -13.23 -5.07
C VAL A 105 -9.22 -12.95 -3.99
N ILE A 106 -8.56 -11.77 -4.04
CA ILE A 106 -7.57 -11.38 -3.04
C ILE A 106 -8.22 -11.20 -1.66
N SER A 107 -9.43 -10.65 -1.57
CA SER A 107 -10.12 -10.56 -0.27
C SER A 107 -10.43 -11.92 0.35
N ALA A 108 -10.86 -12.88 -0.48
CA ALA A 108 -11.10 -14.24 -0.02
C ALA A 108 -9.78 -14.91 0.42
N ALA A 109 -8.70 -14.72 -0.36
CA ALA A 109 -7.37 -15.20 -0.02
C ALA A 109 -6.86 -14.60 1.30
N LEU A 110 -7.06 -13.30 1.54
CA LEU A 110 -6.68 -12.63 2.78
C LEU A 110 -7.31 -13.25 4.03
N ALA A 111 -8.60 -13.59 3.96
CA ALA A 111 -9.28 -14.23 5.09
C ALA A 111 -8.75 -15.66 5.34
N ILE A 112 -8.54 -16.43 4.27
CA ILE A 112 -8.04 -17.80 4.37
C ILE A 112 -6.60 -17.82 4.89
N PHE A 113 -5.71 -17.06 4.26
CA PHE A 113 -4.30 -16.97 4.66
C PHE A 113 -4.17 -16.35 6.05
N GLY A 114 -4.93 -15.31 6.35
CA GLY A 114 -5.00 -14.72 7.68
C GLY A 114 -5.36 -15.75 8.73
N LYS A 115 -6.43 -16.54 8.53
CA LYS A 115 -6.81 -17.59 9.47
C LYS A 115 -5.73 -18.65 9.63
N ILE A 116 -5.11 -19.09 8.53
CA ILE A 116 -4.02 -20.08 8.56
C ILE A 116 -2.84 -19.55 9.39
N ILE A 117 -2.36 -18.34 9.13
CA ILE A 117 -1.23 -17.76 9.87
C ILE A 117 -1.59 -17.59 11.34
N CYS A 118 -2.79 -17.12 11.68
CA CYS A 118 -3.21 -16.99 13.08
C CYS A 118 -3.26 -18.32 13.81
N ILE A 119 -3.69 -19.41 13.16
CA ILE A 119 -3.64 -20.75 13.73
C ILE A 119 -2.18 -21.18 13.98
N LEU A 120 -1.28 -20.91 13.02
CA LEU A 120 0.13 -21.26 13.13
C LEU A 120 0.86 -20.46 14.23
N THR A 121 0.47 -19.20 14.46
CA THR A 121 1.05 -18.32 15.47
C THR A 121 0.35 -18.40 16.83
N GLY A 122 -0.74 -19.16 16.95
CA GLY A 122 -1.52 -19.26 18.18
C GLY A 122 -2.28 -17.97 18.53
N THR A 123 -2.54 -17.11 17.55
CA THR A 123 -3.26 -15.85 17.76
C THR A 123 -4.77 -16.09 17.74
N GLU A 124 -5.47 -15.66 18.80
CA GLU A 124 -6.93 -15.77 18.86
C GLU A 124 -7.59 -14.84 17.83
N VAL A 125 -8.43 -15.42 16.98
CA VAL A 125 -9.15 -14.69 15.93
C VAL A 125 -10.56 -15.24 15.74
N ILE A 126 -11.44 -14.39 15.22
CA ILE A 126 -12.81 -14.74 14.82
C ILE A 126 -12.90 -16.00 13.94
N GLY A 127 -14.11 -16.56 13.87
CA GLY A 127 -14.42 -17.70 13.02
C GLY A 127 -14.05 -17.44 11.56
N ILE A 128 -13.67 -18.49 10.83
CA ILE A 128 -13.25 -18.36 9.43
C ILE A 128 -14.39 -17.82 8.54
N ALA A 129 -15.64 -18.15 8.87
CA ALA A 129 -16.81 -17.64 8.18
C ALA A 129 -16.94 -16.13 8.36
N GLU A 130 -16.86 -15.62 9.60
CA GLU A 130 -16.86 -14.20 9.89
C GLU A 130 -15.69 -13.48 9.20
N MET A 131 -14.49 -14.06 9.25
CA MET A 131 -13.29 -13.48 8.63
C MET A 131 -13.44 -13.35 7.11
N ILE A 132 -13.97 -14.39 6.45
CA ILE A 132 -14.26 -14.36 5.01
C ILE A 132 -15.33 -13.32 4.70
N ILE A 133 -16.43 -13.28 5.47
CA ILE A 133 -17.51 -12.32 5.25
C ILE A 133 -17.00 -10.89 5.39
N ILE A 134 -16.29 -10.60 6.48
CA ILE A 134 -15.73 -9.27 6.75
C ILE A 134 -14.76 -8.85 5.65
N SER A 135 -13.79 -9.71 5.32
CA SER A 135 -12.76 -9.39 4.31
C SER A 135 -13.37 -9.19 2.92
N VAL A 136 -14.24 -10.09 2.46
CA VAL A 136 -14.80 -10.01 1.09
C VAL A 136 -15.78 -8.85 0.96
N ILE A 137 -16.68 -8.62 1.93
CA ILE A 137 -17.66 -7.52 1.82
C ILE A 137 -16.96 -6.18 1.92
N SER A 138 -16.19 -5.93 2.98
CA SER A 138 -15.47 -4.66 3.15
C SER A 138 -14.53 -4.41 1.98
N GLY A 139 -13.82 -5.46 1.59
CA GLY A 139 -12.86 -5.43 0.52
C GLY A 139 -13.46 -5.14 -0.85
N THR A 140 -14.66 -5.66 -1.13
CA THR A 140 -15.38 -5.41 -2.38
C THR A 140 -15.99 -4.01 -2.38
N LEU A 141 -16.57 -3.56 -1.26
CA LEU A 141 -17.12 -2.20 -1.15
C LEU A 141 -16.05 -1.13 -1.34
N ALA A 142 -14.92 -1.25 -0.62
CA ALA A 142 -13.78 -0.36 -0.77
C ALA A 142 -13.19 -0.45 -2.20
N GLY A 143 -13.02 -1.67 -2.72
CA GLY A 143 -12.45 -1.89 -4.05
C GLY A 143 -13.31 -1.30 -5.18
N ILE A 144 -14.64 -1.43 -5.12
CA ILE A 144 -15.55 -0.80 -6.07
C ILE A 144 -15.38 0.71 -6.05
N LEU A 145 -15.37 1.32 -4.86
CA LEU A 145 -15.26 2.77 -4.73
C LEU A 145 -13.93 3.29 -5.30
N VAL A 146 -12.81 2.68 -4.90
CA VAL A 146 -11.47 3.06 -5.39
C VAL A 146 -11.36 2.84 -6.89
N THR A 147 -11.92 1.74 -7.41
CA THR A 147 -11.92 1.44 -8.84
C THR A 147 -12.75 2.45 -9.64
N VAL A 148 -13.93 2.83 -9.15
CA VAL A 148 -14.78 3.86 -9.77
C VAL A 148 -14.02 5.19 -9.84
N VAL A 149 -13.37 5.60 -8.75
CA VAL A 149 -12.58 6.83 -8.78
C VAL A 149 -11.37 6.71 -9.71
N GLY A 150 -10.68 5.57 -9.72
CA GLY A 150 -9.58 5.30 -10.65
C GLY A 150 -10.02 5.46 -12.10
N VAL A 151 -11.15 4.87 -12.49
CA VAL A 151 -11.73 5.01 -13.83
C VAL A 151 -12.12 6.47 -14.13
N LEU A 152 -12.73 7.19 -13.19
CA LEU A 152 -13.08 8.60 -13.38
C LEU A 152 -11.83 9.46 -13.62
N VAL A 153 -10.78 9.25 -12.81
CA VAL A 153 -9.48 9.92 -12.97
C VAL A 153 -8.89 9.59 -14.34
N SER A 154 -8.88 8.32 -14.75
CA SER A 154 -8.41 7.90 -16.08
C SER A 154 -9.18 8.59 -17.21
N ILE A 155 -10.51 8.67 -17.13
CA ILE A 155 -11.32 9.35 -18.15
C ILE A 155 -11.04 10.86 -18.18
N ILE A 156 -10.87 11.49 -17.01
CA ILE A 156 -10.53 12.92 -16.92
C ILE A 156 -9.15 13.19 -17.52
N CYS A 157 -8.15 12.38 -17.17
CA CYS A 157 -6.80 12.51 -17.71
C CYS A 157 -6.79 12.32 -19.23
N TYR A 158 -7.50 11.31 -19.73
CA TYR A 158 -7.64 11.08 -21.17
C TYR A 158 -8.27 12.27 -21.90
N ARG A 159 -9.37 12.83 -21.37
CA ARG A 159 -10.06 13.98 -22.00
C ARG A 159 -9.27 15.28 -21.91
N LYS A 160 -8.47 15.46 -20.85
CA LYS A 160 -7.67 16.67 -20.60
C LYS A 160 -6.23 16.56 -21.08
N PHE A 161 -5.83 15.42 -21.68
CA PHE A 161 -4.46 15.12 -22.05
C PHE A 161 -3.47 15.27 -20.87
N TRP A 162 -3.90 14.85 -19.68
CA TRP A 162 -3.03 14.78 -18.51
C TRP A 162 -2.37 13.41 -18.43
N ASP A 163 -1.16 13.39 -17.88
CA ASP A 163 -0.43 12.15 -17.59
C ASP A 163 -1.12 11.38 -16.45
N LEU A 164 -1.60 10.17 -16.75
CA LEU A 164 -2.29 9.33 -15.78
C LEU A 164 -1.31 8.73 -14.77
N ASP A 165 -0.04 8.55 -15.10
CA ASP A 165 0.94 7.99 -14.16
C ASP A 165 1.26 8.99 -13.04
N MET A 166 1.20 10.30 -13.35
CA MET A 166 1.40 11.36 -12.35
C MET A 166 0.22 11.54 -11.38
N VAL A 167 -1.01 11.25 -11.81
CA VAL A 167 -2.22 11.56 -11.03
C VAL A 167 -2.92 10.30 -10.53
N GLY A 168 -2.97 9.26 -11.35
CA GLY A 168 -3.73 8.03 -11.12
C GLY A 168 -3.24 7.26 -9.90
N ALA A 169 -1.99 6.80 -9.92
CA ALA A 169 -1.42 5.96 -8.87
C ALA A 169 -1.46 6.63 -7.47
N PRO A 170 -1.09 7.93 -7.31
CA PRO A 170 -1.23 8.61 -6.02
C PRO A 170 -2.68 8.73 -5.56
N THR A 171 -3.61 9.03 -6.47
CA THR A 171 -5.03 9.23 -6.14
C THR A 171 -5.67 7.93 -5.66
N VAL A 172 -5.48 6.82 -6.39
CA VAL A 172 -6.12 5.55 -6.04
C VAL A 172 -5.52 4.92 -4.79
N THR A 173 -4.21 5.05 -4.58
CA THR A 173 -3.55 4.57 -3.35
C THR A 173 -4.04 5.34 -2.13
N THR A 174 -4.06 6.67 -2.22
CA THR A 174 -4.55 7.53 -1.12
C THR A 174 -6.01 7.22 -0.79
N LEU A 175 -6.87 7.11 -1.80
CA LEU A 175 -8.26 6.75 -1.56
C LEU A 175 -8.35 5.35 -0.95
N GLY A 176 -7.58 4.39 -1.47
CA GLY A 176 -7.45 3.05 -0.89
C GLY A 176 -7.22 3.09 0.62
N ASP A 177 -6.23 3.84 1.08
CA ASP A 177 -5.92 4.00 2.49
C ASP A 177 -7.11 4.57 3.28
N ILE A 178 -7.72 5.64 2.78
CA ILE A 178 -8.77 6.38 3.48
C ILE A 178 -10.07 5.57 3.61
N VAL A 179 -10.52 4.88 2.56
CA VAL A 179 -11.82 4.19 2.60
C VAL A 179 -11.75 2.74 3.06
N THR A 180 -10.61 2.06 2.93
CA THR A 180 -10.53 0.62 3.27
C THR A 180 -10.84 0.36 4.74
N LEU A 181 -10.23 1.14 5.65
CA LEU A 181 -10.37 0.91 7.07
C LEU A 181 -11.79 1.20 7.59
N PRO A 182 -12.48 2.31 7.20
CA PRO A 182 -13.88 2.50 7.52
C PRO A 182 -14.79 1.36 7.05
N PHE A 183 -14.66 0.91 5.79
CA PHE A 183 -15.46 -0.21 5.31
C PHE A 183 -15.17 -1.50 6.08
N LEU A 184 -13.91 -1.75 6.44
CA LEU A 184 -13.52 -2.91 7.24
C LEU A 184 -14.17 -2.89 8.62
N VAL A 185 -14.05 -1.77 9.34
CA VAL A 185 -14.61 -1.60 10.69
C VAL A 185 -16.14 -1.67 10.68
N VAL A 186 -16.80 -0.94 9.77
CA VAL A 186 -18.27 -0.95 9.67
C VAL A 186 -18.79 -2.35 9.35
N THR A 187 -18.14 -3.06 8.42
CA THR A 187 -18.51 -4.44 8.09
C THR A 187 -18.30 -5.37 9.28
N ALA A 188 -17.18 -5.23 10.00
CA ALA A 188 -16.90 -6.03 11.18
C ALA A 188 -17.95 -5.82 12.27
N LEU A 189 -18.32 -4.57 12.58
CA LEU A 189 -19.36 -4.24 13.55
C LEU A 189 -20.72 -4.85 13.16
N ILE A 190 -21.11 -4.72 11.88
CA ILE A 190 -22.35 -5.31 11.37
C ILE A 190 -22.33 -6.84 11.54
N VAL A 191 -21.26 -7.50 11.10
CA VAL A 191 -21.16 -8.97 11.15
C VAL A 191 -21.19 -9.48 12.59
N MET A 192 -20.58 -8.76 13.53
CA MET A 192 -20.55 -9.16 14.94
C MET A 192 -21.90 -8.98 15.64
N GLN A 193 -22.74 -8.04 15.20
CA GLN A 193 -24.07 -7.80 15.77
C GLN A 193 -25.19 -8.61 15.12
N LEU A 194 -24.96 -9.18 13.94
CA LEU A 194 -25.99 -9.91 13.20
C LEU A 194 -26.31 -11.29 13.81
N PRO A 195 -27.59 -11.69 13.85
CA PRO A 195 -27.98 -13.06 14.20
C PRO A 195 -27.50 -14.04 13.12
N PHE A 196 -27.55 -15.34 13.43
CA PHE A 196 -27.12 -16.40 12.51
C PHE A 196 -27.72 -16.28 11.10
N ILE A 197 -29.02 -15.94 11.00
CA ILE A 197 -29.71 -15.75 9.73
C ILE A 197 -29.06 -14.61 8.91
N GLY A 198 -28.73 -13.49 9.55
CA GLY A 198 -28.07 -12.37 8.90
C GLY A 198 -26.67 -12.74 8.40
N LYS A 199 -25.89 -13.45 9.23
CA LYS A 199 -24.58 -13.99 8.82
C LYS A 199 -24.71 -14.97 7.64
N ALA A 200 -25.74 -15.81 7.63
CA ALA A 200 -25.99 -16.75 6.53
C ALA A 200 -26.34 -16.02 5.22
N VAL A 201 -27.14 -14.96 5.28
CA VAL A 201 -27.44 -14.12 4.09
C VAL A 201 -26.18 -13.46 3.55
N LEU A 202 -25.34 -12.87 4.42
CA LEU A 202 -24.06 -12.29 4.01
C LEU A 202 -23.10 -13.35 3.47
N GLY A 203 -23.05 -14.54 4.08
CA GLY A 203 -22.29 -15.68 3.60
C GLY A 203 -22.73 -16.13 2.20
N ALA A 204 -24.05 -16.20 1.96
CA ALA A 204 -24.59 -16.51 0.64
C ALA A 204 -24.23 -15.44 -0.40
N LEU A 205 -24.29 -14.14 -0.04
CA LEU A 205 -23.84 -13.05 -0.91
C LEU A 205 -22.36 -13.18 -1.26
N VAL A 206 -21.52 -13.51 -0.28
CA VAL A 206 -20.08 -13.73 -0.49
C VAL A 206 -19.82 -14.92 -1.40
N LEU A 207 -20.53 -16.03 -1.20
CA LEU A 207 -20.46 -17.18 -2.09
C LEU A 207 -20.87 -16.80 -3.53
N LEU A 208 -21.93 -16.01 -3.71
CA LEU A 208 -22.33 -15.52 -5.02
C LEU A 208 -21.24 -14.65 -5.68
N MET A 209 -20.56 -13.78 -4.91
CA MET A 209 -19.44 -12.98 -5.42
C MET A 209 -18.26 -13.85 -5.85
N ILE A 210 -17.90 -14.88 -5.05
CA ILE A 210 -16.81 -15.82 -5.38
C ILE A 210 -17.18 -16.65 -6.63
N ILE A 211 -18.42 -17.14 -6.70
CA ILE A 211 -18.92 -17.88 -7.88
C ILE A 211 -18.90 -16.97 -9.11
N TRP A 212 -19.36 -15.72 -8.99
CA TRP A 212 -19.31 -14.74 -10.06
C TRP A 212 -17.88 -14.50 -10.54
N ALA A 213 -16.92 -14.34 -9.62
CA ALA A 213 -15.52 -14.15 -9.94
C ALA A 213 -14.96 -15.37 -10.70
N PHE A 214 -15.27 -16.59 -10.24
CA PHE A 214 -14.81 -17.83 -10.88
C PHE A 214 -15.44 -18.07 -12.26
N VAL A 215 -16.74 -17.81 -12.41
CA VAL A 215 -17.44 -17.91 -13.71
C VAL A 215 -16.90 -16.86 -14.69
N SER A 216 -16.66 -15.64 -14.21
CA SER A 216 -16.09 -14.56 -15.02
C SER A 216 -14.66 -14.88 -15.44
N PHE A 217 -13.86 -15.50 -14.56
CA PHE A 217 -12.51 -16.00 -14.89
C PHE A 217 -12.56 -16.96 -16.08
N LYS A 218 -13.46 -17.97 -16.05
CA LYS A 218 -13.59 -18.94 -17.15
C LYS A 218 -14.06 -18.34 -18.47
N ARG A 219 -14.79 -17.22 -18.43
CA ARG A 219 -15.30 -16.51 -19.60
C ARG A 219 -14.47 -15.26 -19.94
N GLY A 220 -13.29 -15.11 -19.34
CA GLY A 220 -12.43 -13.95 -19.50
C GLY A 220 -12.01 -13.73 -20.96
N THR A 221 -11.90 -12.47 -21.35
CA THR A 221 -11.24 -12.08 -22.60
C THR A 221 -9.73 -12.23 -22.44
N ARG A 222 -8.98 -12.10 -23.53
CA ARG A 222 -7.51 -12.17 -23.48
C ARG A 222 -6.94 -11.07 -22.57
N THR A 223 -7.32 -9.81 -22.81
CA THR A 223 -6.89 -8.66 -22.00
C THR A 223 -7.20 -8.85 -20.52
N MET A 224 -8.41 -9.31 -20.18
CA MET A 224 -8.77 -9.60 -18.79
C MET A 224 -7.90 -10.71 -18.18
N MET A 225 -7.64 -11.77 -18.94
CA MET A 225 -6.86 -12.91 -18.46
C MET A 225 -5.38 -12.57 -18.27
N ASP A 226 -4.84 -11.66 -19.08
CA ASP A 226 -3.46 -11.17 -18.94
C ASP A 226 -3.29 -10.41 -17.61
N VAL A 227 -4.21 -9.50 -17.27
CA VAL A 227 -4.27 -8.87 -15.93
C VAL A 227 -4.38 -9.94 -14.83
N LEU A 228 -5.23 -10.95 -15.09
CA LEU A 228 -5.41 -12.17 -14.30
C LEU A 228 -4.10 -12.79 -13.83
N ARG A 229 -3.32 -13.13 -14.85
CA ARG A 229 -2.11 -13.96 -14.79
C ARG A 229 -0.89 -13.19 -14.30
N GLU A 230 -0.88 -11.87 -14.48
CA GLU A 230 0.17 -11.01 -13.93
C GLU A 230 -0.15 -10.63 -12.48
N GLY A 231 -1.40 -10.24 -12.21
CA GLY A 231 -1.84 -9.74 -10.91
C GLY A 231 -1.89 -10.81 -9.82
N LEU A 232 -2.46 -11.99 -10.07
CA LEU A 232 -2.60 -13.00 -9.02
C LEU A 232 -1.27 -13.55 -8.48
N PRO A 233 -0.29 -13.94 -9.32
CA PRO A 233 1.01 -14.42 -8.83
C PRO A 233 1.82 -13.33 -8.14
N LEU A 234 1.58 -12.05 -8.44
CA LEU A 234 2.18 -10.93 -7.75
C LEU A 234 1.50 -10.67 -6.40
N LEU A 235 0.18 -10.51 -6.37
CA LEU A 235 -0.55 -10.06 -5.19
C LEU A 235 -0.68 -11.14 -4.10
N LEU A 236 -0.78 -12.43 -4.46
CA LEU A 236 -0.95 -13.50 -3.47
C LEU A 236 0.27 -13.61 -2.51
N PRO A 237 1.53 -13.65 -2.97
CA PRO A 237 2.68 -13.62 -2.05
C PRO A 237 2.78 -12.33 -1.24
N LEU A 238 2.49 -11.18 -1.84
CA LEU A 238 2.55 -9.88 -1.15
C LEU A 238 1.49 -9.80 -0.03
N SER A 239 0.32 -10.40 -0.27
CA SER A 239 -0.73 -10.51 0.73
C SER A 239 -0.28 -11.25 2.00
N LEU A 240 0.62 -12.25 1.86
CA LEU A 240 1.17 -12.99 2.98
C LEU A 240 2.06 -12.10 3.86
N LEU A 241 2.88 -11.24 3.25
CA LEU A 241 3.71 -10.28 3.99
C LEU A 241 2.85 -9.32 4.82
N GLY A 242 1.79 -8.78 4.22
CA GLY A 242 0.85 -7.89 4.91
C GLY A 242 0.10 -8.61 6.04
N ILE A 243 -0.29 -9.88 5.85
CA ILE A 243 -0.89 -10.69 6.92
C ILE A 243 0.10 -10.90 8.06
N THR A 244 1.36 -11.24 7.77
CA THR A 244 2.38 -11.40 8.83
C THR A 244 2.56 -10.10 9.60
N ALA A 245 2.59 -8.96 8.93
CA ALA A 245 2.63 -7.65 9.58
C ALA A 245 1.40 -7.40 10.47
N GLY A 246 0.20 -7.74 9.98
CA GLY A 246 -1.05 -7.64 10.74
C GLY A 246 -1.07 -8.54 11.98
N VAL A 247 -0.48 -9.74 11.90
CA VAL A 247 -0.32 -10.63 13.05
C VAL A 247 0.65 -10.05 14.08
N LEU A 248 1.78 -9.47 13.66
CA LEU A 248 2.69 -8.75 14.57
C LEU A 248 1.94 -7.64 15.30
N TYR A 249 1.22 -6.78 14.59
CA TYR A 249 0.41 -5.74 15.24
C TYR A 249 -0.65 -6.29 16.19
N THR A 250 -1.26 -7.43 15.86
CA THR A 250 -2.25 -8.09 16.72
C THR A 250 -1.60 -8.62 18.00
N SER A 251 -0.40 -9.19 17.93
CA SER A 251 0.33 -9.70 19.09
C SER A 251 0.79 -8.61 20.06
N GLN A 252 0.93 -7.37 19.60
CA GLN A 252 1.31 -6.21 20.41
C GLN A 252 0.18 -5.19 20.55
N LEU A 253 -1.07 -5.60 20.32
CA LEU A 253 -2.21 -4.69 20.24
C LEU A 253 -2.45 -3.92 21.55
N GLU A 254 -2.34 -4.58 22.71
CA GLU A 254 -2.49 -3.92 24.01
C GLU A 254 -1.49 -2.78 24.20
N SER A 255 -0.21 -3.01 23.87
CA SER A 255 0.84 -1.99 23.92
C SER A 255 0.60 -0.85 22.92
N LEU A 256 0.14 -1.17 21.71
CA LEU A 256 -0.22 -0.18 20.69
C LEU A 256 -1.38 0.72 21.14
N ILE A 257 -2.29 0.20 21.97
CA ILE A 257 -3.45 0.95 22.46
C ILE A 257 -3.08 1.79 23.68
N ALA A 258 -2.22 1.26 24.56
CA ALA A 258 -1.61 2.07 25.61
C ALA A 258 -0.91 3.30 25.02
N ALA A 259 -0.28 3.13 23.85
CA ALA A 259 0.32 4.19 23.05
C ALA A 259 -0.49 4.48 21.77
N ALA A 260 -1.80 4.72 21.86
CA ALA A 260 -2.69 4.85 20.68
C ALA A 260 -2.26 5.91 19.65
N ALA A 261 -1.47 6.92 20.03
CA ALA A 261 -0.78 7.80 19.09
C ALA A 261 0.12 7.05 18.07
N VAL A 262 0.67 5.90 18.42
CA VAL A 262 1.44 5.01 17.53
C VAL A 262 0.53 4.39 16.47
N LEU A 263 -0.74 4.05 16.79
CA LEU A 263 -1.71 3.59 15.78
C LEU A 263 -1.95 4.66 14.71
N ILE A 264 -2.00 5.94 15.11
CA ILE A 264 -2.09 7.06 14.17
C ILE A 264 -0.87 7.13 13.26
N LEU A 265 0.30 6.81 13.80
CA LEU A 265 1.56 6.85 13.07
C LEU A 265 1.72 5.71 12.06
N ILE A 266 1.10 4.54 12.26
CA ILE A 266 1.32 3.34 11.41
C ILE A 266 1.15 3.66 9.92
N SER A 267 -0.02 4.13 9.50
CA SER A 267 -0.30 4.38 8.07
C SER A 267 0.65 5.42 7.43
N PRO A 268 0.80 6.65 7.97
CA PRO A 268 1.71 7.64 7.37
C PRO A 268 3.18 7.20 7.43
N PHE A 269 3.59 6.45 8.46
CA PHE A 269 4.95 5.92 8.55
C PHE A 269 5.24 4.87 7.46
N MET A 270 4.32 3.92 7.25
CA MET A 270 4.47 2.90 6.20
C MET A 270 4.48 3.53 4.81
N ASN A 271 3.52 4.41 4.52
CA ASN A 271 3.48 5.09 3.22
C ASN A 271 4.72 5.99 3.02
N GLY A 272 5.10 6.75 4.03
CA GLY A 272 6.28 7.62 3.98
C GLY A 272 7.56 6.87 3.67
N CYS A 273 7.86 5.83 4.43
CA CYS A 273 9.06 5.03 4.19
C CYS A 273 8.98 4.26 2.86
N GLY A 274 7.78 3.85 2.44
CA GLY A 274 7.54 3.11 1.20
C GLY A 274 7.78 3.99 -0.02
N SER A 275 7.29 5.22 0.03
CA SER A 275 7.53 6.24 -0.98
C SER A 275 9.02 6.58 -1.09
N ILE A 276 9.75 6.70 0.03
CA ILE A 276 11.22 6.92 0.02
C ILE A 276 11.96 5.76 -0.65
N GLY A 277 11.59 4.51 -0.35
CA GLY A 277 12.17 3.35 -1.01
C GLY A 277 11.79 3.23 -2.49
N GLY A 278 10.55 3.56 -2.85
CA GLY A 278 10.05 3.54 -4.22
C GLY A 278 10.75 4.55 -5.12
N ILE A 279 10.90 5.80 -4.65
CA ILE A 279 11.63 6.88 -5.35
C ILE A 279 13.06 6.45 -5.65
N LEU A 280 13.75 5.85 -4.68
CA LEU A 280 15.11 5.36 -4.88
C LEU A 280 15.16 4.23 -5.90
N THR A 281 14.22 3.29 -5.82
CA THR A 281 14.20 2.12 -6.70
C THR A 281 13.96 2.52 -8.15
N SER A 282 12.99 3.41 -8.40
CA SER A 282 12.72 3.93 -9.75
C SER A 282 13.86 4.80 -10.28
N ARG A 283 14.48 5.61 -9.42
CA ARG A 283 15.67 6.39 -9.81
C ARG A 283 16.82 5.47 -10.26
N ILE A 284 17.14 4.45 -9.46
CA ILE A 284 18.19 3.48 -9.80
C ILE A 284 17.82 2.72 -11.09
N GLY A 285 16.56 2.31 -11.24
CA GLY A 285 16.06 1.65 -12.45
C GLY A 285 16.25 2.51 -13.71
N THR A 286 15.90 3.79 -13.61
CA THR A 286 16.07 4.77 -14.70
C THR A 286 17.55 4.98 -15.02
N GLU A 287 18.40 5.16 -14.02
CA GLU A 287 19.85 5.35 -14.20
C GLU A 287 20.54 4.12 -14.79
N MET A 288 20.07 2.90 -14.50
CA MET A 288 20.53 1.68 -15.15
C MET A 288 20.16 1.64 -16.64
N HIS A 289 18.92 1.99 -16.99
CA HIS A 289 18.47 2.06 -18.39
C HIS A 289 19.20 3.13 -19.20
N MET A 290 19.57 4.25 -18.56
CA MET A 290 20.39 5.30 -19.18
C MET A 290 21.89 4.94 -19.27
N GLY A 291 22.31 3.79 -18.72
CA GLY A 291 23.71 3.37 -18.70
C GLY A 291 24.59 4.22 -17.76
N LEU A 292 23.99 4.92 -16.80
CA LEU A 292 24.70 5.73 -15.80
C LEU A 292 25.16 4.90 -14.60
N ILE A 293 24.47 3.79 -14.31
CA ILE A 293 24.79 2.85 -13.23
C ILE A 293 24.85 1.44 -13.78
N ASP A 294 25.94 0.73 -13.49
CA ASP A 294 26.05 -0.67 -13.84
C ASP A 294 25.27 -1.54 -12.84
N PRO A 295 24.58 -2.59 -13.30
CA PRO A 295 23.87 -3.53 -12.43
C PRO A 295 24.87 -4.50 -11.78
N VAL A 296 25.74 -4.01 -10.89
CA VAL A 296 26.75 -4.79 -10.16
C VAL A 296 26.26 -5.21 -8.77
N LEU A 297 26.91 -6.19 -8.14
CA LEU A 297 26.47 -6.67 -6.82
C LEU A 297 26.68 -5.61 -5.73
N PHE A 298 27.77 -4.85 -5.80
CA PHE A 298 28.10 -3.85 -4.79
C PHE A 298 27.71 -2.44 -5.26
N PRO A 299 26.97 -1.67 -4.44
CA PRO A 299 26.56 -0.30 -4.79
C PRO A 299 27.74 0.58 -5.16
N GLN A 300 27.66 1.22 -6.34
CA GLN A 300 28.63 2.22 -6.76
C GLN A 300 28.51 3.50 -5.92
N LYS A 301 29.53 4.38 -5.97
CA LYS A 301 29.52 5.66 -5.23
C LYS A 301 28.30 6.53 -5.55
N THR A 302 27.78 6.47 -6.78
CA THR A 302 26.57 7.18 -7.20
C THR A 302 25.35 6.68 -6.42
N VAL A 303 25.17 5.35 -6.34
CA VAL A 303 24.10 4.71 -5.53
C VAL A 303 24.22 5.10 -4.06
N LEU A 304 25.43 5.09 -3.49
CA LEU A 304 25.64 5.49 -2.10
C LEU A 304 25.28 6.96 -1.84
N LYS A 305 25.44 7.85 -2.83
CA LYS A 305 24.94 9.24 -2.72
C LYS A 305 23.42 9.28 -2.65
N HIS A 306 22.71 8.48 -3.45
CA HIS A 306 21.26 8.39 -3.37
C HIS A 306 20.78 7.79 -2.05
N PHE A 307 21.52 6.83 -1.48
CA PHE A 307 21.24 6.36 -0.12
C PHE A 307 21.34 7.50 0.90
N GLY A 308 22.38 8.34 0.78
CA GLY A 308 22.54 9.55 1.61
C GLY A 308 21.40 10.56 1.44
N GLU A 309 20.95 10.81 0.20
CA GLU A 309 19.79 11.66 -0.09
C GLU A 309 18.52 11.11 0.58
N ASN A 310 18.31 9.78 0.55
CA ASN A 310 17.21 9.13 1.25
C ASN A 310 17.27 9.31 2.77
N TYR A 311 18.45 9.17 3.39
CA TYR A 311 18.58 9.44 4.82
C TYR A 311 18.29 10.90 5.18
N LEU A 312 18.66 11.85 4.30
CA LEU A 312 18.35 13.26 4.51
C LEU A 312 16.84 13.51 4.49
N TYR A 313 16.10 12.91 3.55
CA TYR A 313 14.64 12.94 3.56
C TYR A 313 14.09 12.36 4.87
N SER A 314 14.57 11.19 5.28
CA SER A 314 14.09 10.51 6.48
C SER A 314 14.31 11.31 7.77
N ILE A 315 15.47 11.96 7.93
CA ILE A 315 15.78 12.79 9.10
C ILE A 315 14.85 14.00 9.20
N ILE A 316 14.34 14.51 8.08
CA ILE A 316 13.41 15.65 8.06
C ILE A 316 11.97 15.18 8.27
N PHE A 317 11.53 14.17 7.50
CA PHE A 317 10.12 13.77 7.47
C PHE A 317 9.70 12.88 8.64
N LEU A 318 10.56 11.98 9.13
CA LEU A 318 10.16 11.06 10.20
C LEU A 318 9.84 11.79 11.52
N PRO A 319 10.69 12.73 12.02
CA PRO A 319 10.35 13.52 13.21
C PRO A 319 9.06 14.31 13.04
N LEU A 320 8.84 14.87 11.84
CA LEU A 320 7.63 15.61 11.52
C LEU A 320 6.40 14.70 11.61
N MET A 321 6.47 13.48 11.09
CA MET A 321 5.38 12.50 11.22
C MET A 321 5.10 12.15 12.69
N GLY A 322 6.14 11.90 13.49
CA GLY A 322 5.99 11.65 14.92
C GLY A 322 5.31 12.81 15.65
N ALA A 323 5.70 14.05 15.33
CA ALA A 323 5.08 15.24 15.89
C ALA A 323 3.61 15.40 15.47
N ILE A 324 3.30 15.22 14.19
CA ILE A 324 1.91 15.30 13.69
C ILE A 324 1.04 14.23 14.35
N ALA A 325 1.53 12.98 14.48
CA ALA A 325 0.80 11.91 15.16
C ALA A 325 0.51 12.26 16.63
N HIS A 326 1.48 12.85 17.34
CA HIS A 326 1.30 13.31 18.71
C HIS A 326 0.22 14.40 18.83
N TYR A 327 0.29 15.45 18.00
CA TYR A 327 -0.71 16.52 18.04
C TYR A 327 -2.08 16.05 17.58
N ALA A 328 -2.16 15.16 16.59
CA ALA A 328 -3.41 14.54 16.18
C ALA A 328 -4.04 13.74 17.33
N ALA A 329 -3.24 12.97 18.08
CA ALA A 329 -3.72 12.26 19.26
C ALA A 329 -4.26 13.22 20.33
N LEU A 330 -3.54 14.32 20.62
CA LEU A 330 -4.01 15.33 21.57
C LEU A 330 -5.33 15.97 21.15
N LEU A 331 -5.49 16.31 19.87
CA LEU A 331 -6.72 16.90 19.34
C LEU A 331 -7.93 15.95 19.44
N LEU A 332 -7.69 14.65 19.36
CA LEU A 332 -8.72 13.61 19.44
C LEU A 332 -8.96 13.11 20.88
N GLY A 333 -8.22 13.61 21.87
CA GLY A 333 -8.28 13.13 23.25
C GLY A 333 -7.74 11.71 23.43
N ILE A 334 -6.88 11.25 22.52
CA ILE A 334 -6.28 9.91 22.51
C ILE A 334 -4.98 9.91 23.34
N THR A 335 -4.69 8.78 24.00
CA THR A 335 -3.45 8.61 24.78
C THR A 335 -2.22 8.75 23.90
N THR A 336 -1.21 9.46 24.42
CA THR A 336 0.06 9.66 23.72
C THR A 336 1.24 9.51 24.66
N PRO A 337 2.33 8.84 24.23
CA PRO A 337 3.56 8.75 25.01
C PRO A 337 4.26 10.09 25.25
N GLY A 338 3.91 11.13 24.48
CA GLY A 338 4.55 12.45 24.52
C GLY A 338 5.33 12.78 23.26
N LEU A 339 5.51 14.08 22.99
CA LEU A 339 6.09 14.59 21.75
C LEU A 339 7.49 14.03 21.48
N VAL A 340 8.37 14.07 22.48
CA VAL A 340 9.77 13.64 22.34
C VAL A 340 9.83 12.15 22.01
N LEU A 341 9.07 11.32 22.72
CA LEU A 341 9.04 9.88 22.48
C LEU A 341 8.48 9.54 21.10
N MET A 342 7.43 10.22 20.64
CA MET A 342 6.89 10.02 19.29
C MET A 342 7.90 10.41 18.19
N ILE A 343 8.64 11.51 18.38
CA ILE A 343 9.71 11.93 17.48
C ILE A 343 10.84 10.90 17.45
N LEU A 344 11.32 10.46 18.61
CA LEU A 344 12.42 9.49 18.70
C LEU A 344 12.00 8.13 18.12
N LEU A 345 10.79 7.67 18.43
CA LEU A 345 10.24 6.41 17.94
C LEU A 345 10.15 6.41 16.40
N SER A 346 9.52 7.44 15.82
CA SER A 346 9.42 7.57 14.36
C SER A 346 10.78 7.70 13.68
N LEU A 347 11.71 8.47 14.25
CA LEU A 347 13.05 8.65 13.69
C LEU A 347 13.87 7.35 13.74
N PHE A 348 14.00 6.71 14.89
CA PHE A 348 14.82 5.49 15.01
C PHE A 348 14.24 4.32 14.23
N ALA A 349 12.92 4.10 14.34
CA ALA A 349 12.27 3.05 13.55
C ALA A 349 12.43 3.31 12.06
N GLY A 350 12.19 4.55 11.60
CA GLY A 350 12.24 4.86 10.18
C GLY A 350 13.67 4.82 9.61
N LEU A 351 14.70 5.19 10.39
CA LEU A 351 16.09 5.04 9.95
C LEU A 351 16.48 3.56 9.75
N LEU A 352 16.00 2.65 10.61
CA LEU A 352 16.18 1.21 10.42
C LEU A 352 15.47 0.73 9.14
N VAL A 353 14.21 1.12 8.96
CA VAL A 353 13.42 0.77 7.76
C VAL A 353 14.09 1.27 6.50
N VAL A 354 14.49 2.53 6.45
CA VAL A 354 15.13 3.17 5.29
C VAL A 354 16.45 2.47 4.95
N THR A 355 17.21 2.03 5.94
CA THR A 355 18.43 1.23 5.71
C THR A 355 18.11 -0.06 4.97
N VAL A 356 17.09 -0.79 5.41
CA VAL A 356 16.68 -2.04 4.76
C VAL A 356 16.09 -1.76 3.37
N MET A 357 15.27 -0.71 3.22
CA MET A 357 14.64 -0.33 1.95
C MET A 357 15.68 0.14 0.91
N ASN A 358 16.73 0.84 1.32
CA ASN A 358 17.81 1.24 0.42
C ASN A 358 18.49 0.02 -0.22
N LEU A 359 18.80 -0.99 0.60
CA LEU A 359 19.40 -2.24 0.12
C LEU A 359 18.41 -3.04 -0.73
N LEU A 360 17.18 -3.23 -0.24
CA LEU A 360 16.16 -4.02 -0.90
C LEU A 360 15.77 -3.41 -2.26
N GLY A 361 15.60 -2.09 -2.34
CA GLY A 361 15.35 -1.36 -3.58
C GLY A 361 16.48 -1.53 -4.58
N TYR A 362 17.73 -1.32 -4.16
CA TYR A 362 18.90 -1.50 -5.01
C TYR A 362 19.01 -2.93 -5.55
N TYR A 363 18.96 -3.94 -4.68
CA TYR A 363 19.08 -5.34 -5.11
C TYR A 363 17.92 -5.78 -5.99
N THR A 364 16.70 -5.31 -5.70
CA THR A 364 15.55 -5.62 -6.56
C THR A 364 15.75 -5.01 -7.95
N ALA A 365 16.21 -3.77 -8.05
CA ALA A 365 16.51 -3.13 -9.34
C ALA A 365 17.62 -3.87 -10.10
N VAL A 366 18.71 -4.25 -9.44
CA VAL A 366 19.81 -5.01 -10.06
C VAL A 366 19.33 -6.37 -10.57
N ILE A 367 18.56 -7.11 -9.77
CA ILE A 367 18.12 -8.48 -10.12
C ILE A 367 17.12 -8.44 -11.27
N THR A 368 16.18 -7.51 -11.25
CA THR A 368 15.15 -7.35 -12.28
C THR A 368 15.80 -6.93 -13.61
N TYR A 369 16.66 -5.92 -13.58
CA TYR A 369 17.42 -5.47 -14.75
C TYR A 369 18.27 -6.59 -15.36
N ARG A 370 19.03 -7.33 -14.54
CA ARG A 370 19.86 -8.48 -15.01
C ARG A 370 19.04 -9.60 -15.66
N ARG A 371 17.77 -9.73 -15.27
CA ARG A 371 16.84 -10.72 -15.84
C ARG A 371 16.06 -10.20 -17.05
N GLY A 372 16.33 -8.97 -17.49
CA GLY A 372 15.65 -8.33 -18.62
C GLY A 372 14.24 -7.83 -18.29
N PHE A 373 13.90 -7.73 -17.00
CA PHE A 373 12.66 -7.10 -16.54
C PHE A 373 12.92 -5.63 -16.23
N ASP A 374 11.86 -4.82 -16.37
CA ASP A 374 11.88 -3.42 -15.97
C ASP A 374 11.89 -3.31 -14.42
N PRO A 375 12.95 -2.73 -13.80
CA PRO A 375 13.01 -2.49 -12.37
C PRO A 375 11.83 -1.73 -11.79
N ASP A 376 11.16 -0.87 -12.57
CA ASP A 376 10.09 -0.03 -12.06
C ASP A 376 8.80 -0.85 -11.86
N ASN A 377 8.56 -1.83 -12.74
CA ASN A 377 7.39 -2.71 -12.69
C ASN A 377 7.44 -3.76 -11.57
N PHE A 378 8.63 -4.10 -11.08
CA PHE A 378 8.81 -5.12 -10.04
C PHE A 378 9.35 -4.53 -8.72
N GLY A 379 10.20 -3.51 -8.80
CA GLY A 379 10.87 -2.89 -7.67
C GLY A 379 9.92 -2.17 -6.72
N VAL A 380 9.08 -1.28 -7.25
CA VAL A 380 8.13 -0.51 -6.43
C VAL A 380 7.13 -1.40 -5.69
N PRO A 381 6.49 -2.42 -6.32
CA PRO A 381 5.62 -3.35 -5.62
C PRO A 381 6.32 -4.16 -4.52
N VAL A 382 7.56 -4.61 -4.77
CA VAL A 382 8.36 -5.38 -3.81
C VAL A 382 8.74 -4.51 -2.61
N VAL A 383 9.20 -3.28 -2.82
CA VAL A 383 9.51 -2.33 -1.74
C VAL A 383 8.27 -2.04 -0.91
N THR A 384 7.16 -1.67 -1.56
CA THR A 384 5.92 -1.28 -0.88
C THR A 384 5.35 -2.43 -0.05
N SER A 385 5.37 -3.66 -0.54
CA SER A 385 4.83 -4.78 0.23
C SER A 385 5.79 -5.28 1.31
N SER A 386 7.10 -5.16 1.09
CA SER A 386 8.10 -5.50 2.10
C SER A 386 8.05 -4.53 3.29
N ILE A 387 7.59 -3.30 3.06
CA ILE A 387 7.52 -2.30 4.11
C ILE A 387 6.45 -2.59 5.14
N ASP A 388 5.34 -3.23 4.76
CA ASP A 388 4.33 -3.64 5.74
C ASP A 388 4.97 -4.50 6.83
N LEU A 389 5.78 -5.49 6.45
CA LEU A 389 6.43 -6.40 7.39
C LEU A 389 7.64 -5.76 8.09
N ILE A 390 8.58 -5.19 7.32
CA ILE A 390 9.81 -4.61 7.88
C ILE A 390 9.48 -3.38 8.72
N GLY A 391 8.60 -2.52 8.22
CA GLY A 391 8.11 -1.35 8.94
C GLY A 391 7.37 -1.72 10.21
N ALA A 392 6.45 -2.69 10.18
CA ALA A 392 5.79 -3.17 11.40
C ALA A 392 6.81 -3.69 12.41
N THR A 393 7.75 -4.53 11.96
CA THR A 393 8.78 -5.11 12.83
C THR A 393 9.66 -4.04 13.47
N CYS A 394 10.21 -3.10 12.68
CA CYS A 394 11.07 -2.04 13.19
C CYS A 394 10.32 -1.06 14.10
N LEU A 395 9.09 -0.69 13.73
CA LEU A 395 8.25 0.21 14.52
C LEU A 395 7.94 -0.40 15.89
N LEU A 396 7.50 -1.66 15.92
CA LEU A 396 7.18 -2.37 17.17
C LEU A 396 8.42 -2.64 18.02
N ALA A 397 9.55 -3.01 17.40
CA ALA A 397 10.80 -3.24 18.13
C ALA A 397 11.30 -1.96 18.82
N VAL A 398 11.27 -0.82 18.13
CA VAL A 398 11.66 0.48 18.72
C VAL A 398 10.64 0.94 19.74
N MET A 399 9.34 0.72 19.49
CA MET A 399 8.29 1.01 20.46
C MET A 399 8.54 0.27 21.78
N MET A 400 8.76 -1.04 21.75
CA MET A 400 9.04 -1.85 22.94
C MET A 400 10.36 -1.51 23.65
N LEU A 401 11.28 -0.85 22.96
CA LEU A 401 12.56 -0.41 23.54
C LEU A 401 12.44 0.95 24.23
N LEU A 402 11.54 1.82 23.75
CA LEU A 402 11.38 3.19 24.24
C LEU A 402 10.20 3.38 25.21
N LEU A 403 9.17 2.53 25.10
CA LEU A 403 7.93 2.54 25.89
C LEU A 403 7.79 1.23 26.65
#